data_AF-A0A920RES7-F1
#
_entry.id   AF-A0A920RES7-F1
#
_cell.length_a   1.000
_cell.length_b   1.000
_cell.length_c   1.000
_cell.angle_alpha   90.00
_cell.angle_beta   90.00
_cell.angle_gamma   90.00
#
_symmetry.space_group_name_H-M   'P 1'
#
loop_
_entity.id
_entity.type
_entity.pdbx_description
1 polymer ?
#
loop_
_entity_poly.entity_id
_entity_poly.type
_entity_poly.pdbx_seq_one_letter_code
_entity_poly.pdbx_strand_id
1 'polypeptide(L)'
;MRAAEPDIASRSLGFPIAAYVEAHIEQGPILEMQRKIIGVVSGIQGKRVFRVTVEGEENHAGTSPRALRKDALVASVDILSALHALTHDP
;
A
#
# COMPACT_ATOMS: atom_id res chain seq x y z
N MET A 1 -9.49 -8.02 12.31
CA MET A 1 -9.70 -9.48 12.22
C MET A 1 -11.13 -9.86 12.54
N ARG A 2 -11.65 -9.69 13.77
CA ARG A 2 -13.05 -10.03 14.10
C ARG A 2 -14.14 -9.36 13.24
N ALA A 3 -13.92 -8.13 12.78
CA ALA A 3 -14.89 -7.43 11.93
C ALA A 3 -14.94 -7.97 10.47
N ALA A 4 -13.89 -8.68 10.03
CA ALA A 4 -13.83 -9.25 8.69
C ALA A 4 -14.44 -10.66 8.62
N GLU A 5 -14.49 -11.37 9.75
CA GLU A 5 -14.96 -12.76 9.85
C GLU A 5 -15.88 -12.92 11.07
N PRO A 6 -17.11 -12.35 11.01
CA PRO A 6 -18.02 -12.32 12.15
C PRO A 6 -18.51 -13.72 12.58
N ASP A 7 -18.51 -14.68 11.67
CA ASP A 7 -19.09 -16.02 11.88
C ASP A 7 -18.10 -17.04 12.47
N ILE A 8 -16.84 -16.66 12.68
CA ILE A 8 -15.87 -17.57 13.28
C ILE A 8 -16.08 -17.63 14.79
N ALA A 9 -16.50 -18.80 15.28
CA ALA A 9 -16.67 -19.06 16.70
C ALA A 9 -15.36 -18.85 17.47
N SER A 10 -15.38 -17.93 18.43
CA SER A 10 -14.25 -17.68 19.32
C SER A 10 -14.15 -18.78 20.37
N ARG A 11 -12.95 -19.34 20.56
CA ARG A 11 -12.63 -20.23 21.69
C ARG A 11 -11.72 -19.53 22.68
N SER A 12 -11.94 -19.79 23.97
CA SER A 12 -11.01 -19.32 25.00
C SER A 12 -9.70 -20.10 24.92
N LEU A 13 -8.60 -19.38 25.13
CA LEU A 13 -7.30 -20.00 25.33
C LEU A 13 -7.32 -20.51 26.78
N GLY A 14 -7.25 -21.82 26.98
CA GLY A 14 -7.41 -22.46 28.30
C GLY A 14 -6.30 -22.12 29.31
N PHE A 15 -5.33 -21.32 28.91
CA PHE A 15 -4.20 -20.85 29.69
C PHE A 15 -3.60 -19.56 29.06
N PRO A 16 -2.83 -18.77 29.82
CA PRO A 16 -2.15 -17.59 29.30
C PRO A 16 -1.13 -17.92 28.20
N ILE A 17 -1.08 -17.11 27.14
CA ILE A 17 -0.11 -17.27 26.06
C ILE A 17 1.17 -16.50 26.38
N ALA A 18 2.32 -17.18 26.29
CA ALA A 18 3.64 -16.58 26.46
C ALA A 18 4.17 -15.92 25.18
N ALA A 19 3.90 -16.51 24.01
CA ALA A 19 4.33 -16.00 22.70
C ALA A 19 3.47 -16.55 21.55
N TYR A 20 3.54 -15.90 20.39
CA TYR A 20 2.92 -16.33 19.13
C TYR A 20 4.00 -16.46 18.05
N VAL A 21 3.92 -17.53 17.25
CA VAL A 21 4.81 -17.76 16.12
C VAL A 21 3.96 -18.12 14.92
N GLU A 22 4.22 -17.47 13.78
CA GLU A 22 3.57 -17.72 12.51
C GLU A 22 4.63 -18.05 11.47
N ALA A 23 4.53 -19.24 10.89
CA ALA A 23 5.32 -19.60 9.73
C ALA A 23 4.57 -19.17 8.46
N HIS A 24 5.25 -18.41 7.60
CA HIS A 24 4.66 -17.91 6.37
C HIS A 24 5.71 -17.92 5.25
N ILE A 25 5.26 -18.04 4.00
CA ILE A 25 6.14 -17.84 2.84
C ILE A 25 6.52 -16.35 2.74
N GLU A 26 7.68 -16.03 2.16
CA GLU A 26 8.16 -14.65 2.05
C GLU A 26 7.23 -13.74 1.21
N GLN A 27 6.57 -14.31 0.19
CA GLN A 27 5.82 -13.58 -0.84
C GLN A 27 6.67 -12.51 -1.57
N GLY A 28 7.99 -12.71 -1.58
CA GLY A 28 8.98 -11.84 -2.21
C GLY A 28 10.18 -12.66 -2.72
N PRO A 29 11.15 -12.01 -3.38
CA PRO A 29 12.26 -12.70 -4.03
C PRO A 29 13.53 -12.83 -3.17
N ILE A 30 13.58 -12.26 -1.96
CA ILE A 30 14.82 -12.02 -1.22
C ILE A 30 15.49 -13.32 -0.76
N LEU A 31 14.75 -14.27 -0.20
CA LEU A 31 15.32 -15.55 0.26
C LEU A 31 15.87 -16.36 -0.90
N GLU A 32 15.16 -16.43 -2.03
CA GLU A 32 15.64 -17.12 -3.23
C GLU A 32 16.89 -16.45 -3.80
N MET A 33 16.86 -15.12 -3.98
CA MET A 33 18.02 -14.34 -4.48
C MET A 33 19.24 -14.50 -3.57
N GLN A 34 19.04 -14.56 -2.25
CA GLN A 34 20.11 -14.72 -1.26
C GLN A 34 20.49 -16.20 -1.02
N ARG A 35 19.83 -17.16 -1.69
CA ARG A 35 20.00 -18.61 -1.47
C ARG A 35 19.84 -19.01 0.01
N LYS A 36 18.88 -18.39 0.69
CA LYS A 36 18.54 -18.67 2.09
C LYS A 36 17.29 -19.53 2.17
N ILE A 37 17.29 -20.46 3.13
CA ILE A 37 16.15 -21.35 3.36
C ILE A 37 15.14 -20.71 4.32
N ILE A 38 15.62 -19.96 5.32
CA ILE A 38 14.79 -19.35 6.38
C ILE A 38 15.16 -17.89 6.57
N GLY A 39 14.14 -17.04 6.69
CA GLY A 39 14.25 -15.64 7.12
C GLY A 39 13.68 -15.45 8.52
N VAL A 40 14.41 -14.74 9.38
CA VAL A 40 13.90 -14.30 10.69
C VAL A 40 13.33 -12.89 10.51
N VAL A 41 12.01 -12.75 10.60
CA VAL A 41 11.32 -11.47 10.45
C VAL A 41 11.52 -10.63 11.70
N SER A 42 12.10 -9.43 11.55
CA SER A 42 12.29 -8.48 12.66
C SER A 42 11.08 -7.57 12.89
N GLY A 43 10.22 -7.42 11.87
CA GLY A 43 9.04 -6.58 11.92
C GLY A 43 8.27 -6.59 10.60
N ILE A 44 7.10 -5.95 10.60
CA ILE A 44 6.23 -5.81 9.43
C ILE A 44 6.18 -4.32 9.05
N GLN A 45 6.35 -4.02 7.76
CA GLN A 45 6.25 -2.63 7.28
C GLN A 45 4.85 -2.06 7.47
N GLY A 46 4.76 -0.81 7.92
CA GLY A 46 3.50 -0.09 8.01
C GLY A 46 2.95 0.28 6.63
N LYS A 47 1.62 0.22 6.46
CA LYS A 47 0.93 0.59 5.21
C LYS A 47 0.02 1.80 5.44
N ARG A 48 0.09 2.78 4.54
CA ARG A 48 -0.90 3.88 4.45
C ARG A 48 -1.58 3.81 3.08
N VAL A 49 -2.91 3.96 3.09
CA VAL A 49 -3.73 3.97 1.87
C VAL A 49 -4.52 5.26 1.85
N PHE A 50 -4.44 5.98 0.74
CA PHE A 50 -5.14 7.25 0.55
C PHE A 50 -6.12 7.13 -0.61
N ARG A 51 -7.26 7.83 -0.50
CA ARG A 51 -8.15 8.11 -1.62
C ARG A 51 -7.98 9.58 -1.95
N VAL A 52 -7.58 9.88 -3.18
CA VAL A 52 -7.32 11.24 -3.65
C VAL A 52 -8.24 11.52 -4.84
N THR A 53 -8.92 12.66 -4.80
CA THR A 53 -9.71 13.19 -5.91
C THR A 53 -9.01 14.44 -6.41
N VAL A 54 -8.75 14.51 -7.72
CA VAL A 54 -8.21 15.69 -8.38
C VAL A 54 -9.31 16.28 -9.26
N GLU A 55 -9.71 17.50 -8.96
CA GLU A 55 -10.78 18.20 -9.68
C GLU A 55 -10.17 19.20 -10.67
N GLY A 56 -10.69 19.19 -11.89
CA GLY A 56 -10.28 20.08 -12.96
C GLY A 56 -11.46 20.88 -13.50
N GLU A 57 -11.30 21.44 -14.70
CA GLU A 57 -12.34 22.20 -15.39
C GLU A 57 -12.50 21.69 -16.82
N GLU A 58 -13.74 21.37 -17.20
CA GLU A 58 -14.05 20.93 -18.56
C GLU A 58 -13.82 22.05 -19.57
N ASN A 59 -13.06 21.75 -20.62
CA ASN A 59 -12.74 22.71 -21.67
C ASN A 59 -12.53 22.00 -23.00
N HIS A 60 -12.86 22.67 -24.10
CA HIS A 60 -12.69 22.07 -25.42
C HIS A 60 -11.20 21.98 -25.78
N ALA A 61 -10.69 20.75 -25.84
CA ALA A 61 -9.26 20.47 -26.00
C ALA A 61 -8.64 21.06 -27.28
N GLY A 62 -9.43 21.29 -28.33
CA GLY A 62 -8.96 21.88 -29.58
C GLY A 62 -8.87 23.42 -29.59
N THR A 63 -9.57 24.11 -28.70
CA THR A 63 -9.72 25.58 -28.76
C THR A 63 -9.23 26.29 -27.49
N SER A 64 -9.09 25.57 -26.39
CA SER A 64 -8.59 26.13 -25.13
C SER A 64 -7.06 26.08 -25.08
N PRO A 65 -6.35 27.23 -25.05
CA PRO A 65 -4.90 27.26 -24.89
C PRO A 65 -4.48 26.50 -23.62
N ARG A 66 -3.36 25.77 -23.65
CA ARG A 66 -2.87 24.99 -22.49
C ARG A 66 -2.73 25.83 -21.21
N ALA A 67 -2.29 27.08 -21.35
CA ALA A 67 -2.10 28.01 -20.23
C ALA A 67 -3.40 28.35 -19.47
N LEU A 68 -4.56 28.10 -20.07
CA LEU A 68 -5.88 28.38 -19.46
C LEU A 68 -6.58 27.11 -18.95
N ARG A 69 -5.94 25.94 -19.06
CA ARG A 69 -6.57 24.67 -18.66
C ARG A 69 -6.34 24.37 -17.18
N LYS A 70 -7.33 23.78 -16.54
CA LYS A 70 -7.20 23.07 -15.25
C LYS A 70 -7.38 21.59 -15.50
N ASP A 71 -6.32 20.95 -15.98
CA ASP A 71 -6.35 19.55 -16.41
C ASP A 71 -6.09 18.61 -15.21
N ALA A 72 -7.12 17.90 -14.78
CA ALA A 72 -7.04 16.99 -13.63
C ALA A 72 -6.08 15.81 -13.86
N LEU A 73 -5.95 15.32 -15.10
CA LEU A 73 -5.07 14.19 -15.40
C LEU A 73 -3.61 14.63 -15.35
N VAL A 74 -3.28 15.78 -15.95
CA VAL A 74 -1.92 16.33 -15.88
C VAL A 74 -1.51 16.57 -14.43
N ALA A 75 -2.37 17.22 -13.64
CA ALA A 75 -2.12 17.43 -12.21
C ALA A 75 -1.94 16.11 -11.44
N SER A 76 -2.72 15.07 -11.78
CA SER A 76 -2.59 13.74 -11.17
C SER A 76 -1.23 13.09 -11.46
N VAL A 77 -0.71 13.24 -12.67
CA VAL A 77 0.62 12.73 -13.06
C VAL A 77 1.72 13.47 -12.33
N ASP A 78 1.60 14.79 -12.16
CA ASP A 78 2.57 15.60 -11.42
C ASP A 78 2.59 15.21 -9.94
N ILE A 79 1.42 15.00 -9.32
CA ILE A 79 1.30 14.50 -7.95
C ILE A 79 1.98 13.14 -7.78
N LEU A 80 1.73 12.20 -8.71
CA LEU A 80 2.34 10.87 -8.66
C LEU A 80 3.87 10.95 -8.78
N SER A 81 4.37 11.80 -9.68
CA SER A 81 5.81 12.01 -9.88
C SER A 81 6.46 12.61 -8.65
N ALA A 82 5.83 13.60 -8.03
CA ALA A 82 6.30 14.20 -6.78
C ALA A 82 6.28 13.19 -5.62
N LEU A 83 5.24 12.37 -5.50
CA LEU A 83 5.16 11.31 -4.50
C LEU A 83 6.29 10.30 -4.68
N HIS A 84 6.52 9.84 -5.92
CA HIS A 84 7.61 8.92 -6.23
C HIS A 84 8.97 9.49 -5.88
N ALA A 85 9.21 10.80 -6.10
CA ALA A 85 10.47 11.46 -5.73
C ALA A 85 10.66 11.58 -4.20
N LEU A 86 9.59 11.56 -3.41
CA LEU A 86 9.65 11.61 -1.95
C LEU A 86 9.76 10.22 -1.32
N THR A 87 9.22 9.19 -1.97
CA THR A 87 9.26 7.81 -1.49
C THR A 87 10.47 7.08 -2.03
N HIS A 88 11.21 6.39 -1.16
CA HIS A 88 12.34 5.57 -1.55
C HIS A 88 12.15 4.17 -0.97
N ASP A 89 12.61 3.15 -1.69
CA ASP A 89 12.74 1.81 -1.14
C ASP A 89 13.79 1.85 -0.02
N PRO A 90 13.47 1.42 1.21
CA PRO A 90 14.42 1.39 2.32
C PRO A 90 15.66 0.51 2.09
#